data_AF-A0A1Z8PZC5-F1
#
_entry.id   AF-A0A1Z8PZC5-F1
#
_cell.length_a   1.000
_cell.length_b   1.000
_cell.length_c   1.000
_cell.angle_alpha   90.00
_cell.angle_beta   90.00
_cell.angle_gamma   90.00
#
_symmetry.space_group_name_H-M   'P 1'
#
loop_
_entity.id
_entity.type
_entity.pdbx_description
1 polymer ?
#
loop_
_entity_poly.entity_id
_entity_poly.type
_entity_poly.pdbx_seq_one_letter_code
_entity_poly.pdbx_strand_id
1 'polypeptide(L)'
;MRFILGLFAAVVIFTVQPVLAETYTERKEREALEAEAKLKKLNTVLMTVQDAYQAIPHQQTPFNKKRSKIPAKESKYLDHFFFVSDMALRARVMTLNYFWDRKRSMSIEEYNAEIDNFLSSFEFAKAPTEALAEAERLLIESIKEQQEFFNAWEKARGTDKFELYSKNLANHPKVKSSHGKLLQVYYILKAAYPREDKQNLQAFYDHLCALDFI
;
A
#
# COMPACT_ATOMS: atom_id res chain seq x y z
N MET A 1 20.29 -14.42 -91.16
CA MET A 1 21.70 -14.80 -91.37
C MET A 1 22.52 -14.17 -90.24
N ARG A 2 23.19 -15.00 -89.43
CA ARG A 2 24.30 -14.72 -88.49
C ARG A 2 24.11 -13.76 -87.28
N PHE A 3 24.18 -14.38 -86.09
CA PHE A 3 24.85 -14.00 -84.84
C PHE A 3 25.63 -12.68 -84.79
N ILE A 4 25.60 -12.00 -83.63
CA ILE A 4 26.76 -11.83 -82.72
C ILE A 4 26.28 -11.44 -81.30
N LEU A 5 26.85 -12.17 -80.33
CA LEU A 5 26.83 -11.97 -78.88
C LEU A 5 27.47 -10.62 -78.48
N GLY A 6 26.93 -9.99 -77.44
CA GLY A 6 27.60 -8.98 -76.64
C GLY A 6 27.39 -9.27 -75.15
N LEU A 7 28.41 -9.86 -74.51
CA LEU A 7 28.51 -10.13 -73.07
C LEU A 7 28.45 -8.81 -72.27
N PHE A 8 27.50 -8.67 -71.34
CA PHE A 8 27.58 -7.68 -70.26
C PHE A 8 27.93 -8.39 -68.95
N ALA A 9 29.10 -8.07 -68.40
CA ALA A 9 29.53 -8.55 -67.09
C ALA A 9 28.69 -7.91 -65.98
N ALA A 10 28.02 -8.74 -65.17
CA ALA A 10 27.30 -8.31 -63.99
C ALA A 10 28.27 -8.11 -62.83
N VAL A 11 28.42 -6.86 -62.37
CA VAL A 11 29.12 -6.53 -61.12
C VAL A 11 28.14 -6.74 -59.97
N VAL A 12 28.38 -7.76 -59.15
CA VAL A 12 27.64 -7.99 -57.90
C VAL A 12 28.22 -7.05 -56.83
N ILE A 13 27.47 -6.00 -56.50
CA ILE A 13 27.78 -5.13 -55.36
C ILE A 13 27.18 -5.77 -54.10
N PHE A 14 28.04 -6.37 -53.26
CA PHE A 14 27.68 -6.72 -51.90
C PHE A 14 27.52 -5.44 -51.08
N THR A 15 26.29 -5.04 -50.77
CA THR A 15 26.02 -4.03 -49.75
C THR A 15 26.06 -4.71 -48.39
N VAL A 16 27.19 -4.56 -47.68
CA VAL A 16 27.28 -4.90 -46.26
C VAL A 16 26.43 -3.87 -45.52
N GLN A 17 25.27 -4.26 -45.01
CA GLN A 17 24.51 -3.41 -44.09
C GLN A 17 25.34 -3.23 -42.80
N PRO A 18 25.62 -1.99 -42.35
CA PRO A 18 26.27 -1.79 -41.07
C PRO A 18 25.26 -2.10 -39.97
N VAL A 19 25.49 -3.18 -39.23
CA VAL A 19 24.88 -3.36 -37.90
C VAL A 19 25.54 -2.31 -37.01
N LEU A 20 24.82 -1.23 -36.72
CA LEU A 20 25.28 -0.19 -35.79
C LEU A 20 25.50 -0.85 -34.42
N ALA A 21 26.76 -0.93 -33.99
CA ALA A 21 27.11 -1.34 -32.65
C ALA A 21 26.69 -0.24 -31.68
N GLU A 22 25.56 -0.46 -31.01
CA GLU A 22 25.04 0.43 -29.99
C GLU A 22 26.09 0.71 -28.91
N THR A 23 26.22 1.99 -28.53
CA THR A 23 27.19 2.40 -27.52
C THR A 23 26.77 1.92 -26.13
N TYR A 24 27.74 1.78 -25.22
CA TYR A 24 27.48 1.40 -23.83
C TYR A 24 26.50 2.35 -23.13
N THR A 25 26.57 3.64 -23.44
CA THR A 25 25.72 4.68 -22.86
C THR A 25 24.27 4.59 -23.34
N GLU A 26 24.04 4.40 -24.64
CA GLU A 26 22.69 4.22 -25.21
C GLU A 26 21.99 2.97 -24.64
N ARG A 27 22.74 1.87 -24.46
CA ARG A 27 22.22 0.66 -23.83
C ARG A 27 21.75 0.91 -22.39
N LYS A 28 22.56 1.63 -21.59
CA LYS A 28 22.24 1.98 -20.20
C LYS A 28 21.01 2.88 -20.09
N GLU A 29 20.87 3.85 -20.98
CA GLU A 29 19.73 4.76 -21.00
C GLU A 29 18.43 4.03 -21.36
N ARG A 30 18.47 3.13 -22.34
CA ARG A 30 17.32 2.27 -22.66
C ARG A 30 16.95 1.34 -21.50
N GLU A 31 17.93 0.69 -20.88
CA GLU A 31 17.69 -0.17 -19.70
C GLU A 31 17.03 0.61 -18.55
N ALA A 32 17.45 1.86 -18.32
CA ALA A 32 16.85 2.74 -17.31
C ALA A 32 15.40 3.11 -17.66
N LEU A 33 15.12 3.46 -18.92
CA LEU A 33 13.78 3.76 -19.40
C LEU A 33 12.85 2.54 -19.33
N GLU A 34 13.34 1.35 -19.69
CA GLU A 34 12.59 0.09 -19.55
C GLU A 34 12.30 -0.24 -18.09
N ALA A 35 13.28 -0.03 -17.20
CA ALA A 35 13.09 -0.21 -15.76
C ALA A 35 12.06 0.78 -15.19
N GLU A 36 12.11 2.05 -15.61
CA GLU A 36 11.13 3.07 -15.22
C GLU A 36 9.73 2.73 -15.75
N ALA A 37 9.61 2.29 -16.99
CA ALA A 37 8.34 1.85 -17.57
C ALA A 37 7.78 0.62 -16.85
N LYS A 38 8.65 -0.34 -16.49
CA LYS A 38 8.28 -1.53 -15.71
C LYS A 38 7.85 -1.16 -14.30
N LEU A 39 8.55 -0.26 -13.63
CA LEU A 39 8.21 0.27 -12.31
C LEU A 39 6.88 1.01 -12.35
N LYS A 40 6.67 1.87 -13.36
CA LYS A 40 5.41 2.58 -13.57
C LYS A 40 4.26 1.61 -13.82
N LYS A 41 4.46 0.56 -14.62
CA LYS A 41 3.47 -0.50 -14.85
C LYS A 41 3.18 -1.28 -13.56
N LEU A 42 4.20 -1.62 -12.78
CA LEU A 42 4.05 -2.27 -11.46
C LEU A 42 3.26 -1.39 -10.49
N ASN A 43 3.58 -0.10 -10.36
CA ASN A 43 2.84 0.85 -9.53
C ASN A 43 1.42 1.12 -10.04
N THR A 44 1.17 0.95 -11.34
CA THR A 44 -0.19 1.02 -11.90
C THR A 44 -1.02 -0.20 -11.49
N VAL A 45 -0.37 -1.34 -11.22
CA VAL A 45 -1.01 -2.60 -10.81
C VAL A 45 -1.07 -2.74 -9.27
N LEU A 46 -0.04 -2.28 -8.56
CA LEU A 46 0.12 -2.34 -7.11
C LEU A 46 -0.09 -0.95 -6.50
N MET A 47 -1.17 -0.77 -5.75
CA MET A 47 -1.42 0.47 -5.00
C MET A 47 -0.32 0.68 -3.95
N THR A 48 0.29 1.87 -3.92
CA THR A 48 1.21 2.28 -2.85
C THR A 48 0.43 2.82 -1.64
N VAL A 49 1.08 2.98 -0.48
CA VAL A 49 0.48 3.67 0.68
C VAL A 49 0.06 5.09 0.30
N GLN A 50 0.91 5.81 -0.44
CA GLN A 50 0.61 7.17 -0.88
C GLN A 50 -0.64 7.23 -1.78
N ASP A 51 -0.80 6.25 -2.68
CA ASP A 51 -2.01 6.12 -3.51
C ASP A 51 -3.26 5.87 -2.65
N ALA A 52 -3.13 5.05 -1.60
CA ALA A 52 -4.24 4.75 -0.69
C ALA A 52 -4.70 6.00 0.08
N TYR A 53 -3.77 6.83 0.56
CA TYR A 53 -4.10 8.13 1.18
C TYR A 53 -4.77 9.09 0.18
N GLN A 54 -4.35 9.10 -1.08
CA GLN A 54 -4.99 9.92 -2.11
C GLN A 54 -6.41 9.45 -2.48
N ALA A 55 -6.75 8.20 -2.17
CA ALA A 55 -8.06 7.61 -2.45
C ALA A 55 -9.12 7.89 -1.36
N ILE A 56 -8.73 8.51 -0.25
CA ILE A 56 -9.61 8.81 0.90
C ILE A 56 -9.50 10.30 1.28
N PRO A 57 -10.49 10.88 1.97
CA PRO A 57 -10.48 12.31 2.34
C PRO A 57 -9.57 12.60 3.57
N HIS A 58 -8.39 11.98 3.63
CA HIS A 58 -7.43 12.14 4.73
C HIS A 58 -6.05 12.52 4.20
N GLN A 59 -5.28 13.20 5.05
CA GLN A 59 -3.89 13.56 4.76
C GLN A 59 -2.94 12.52 5.33
N GLN A 60 -1.79 12.34 4.69
CA GLN A 60 -0.70 11.58 5.27
C GLN A 60 0.28 12.54 5.93
N THR A 61 0.37 12.51 7.26
CA THR A 61 1.47 13.17 7.99
C THR A 61 2.47 12.11 8.45
N PRO A 62 3.68 12.05 7.85
CA PRO A 62 4.68 11.08 8.28
C PRO A 62 5.16 11.36 9.70
N PHE A 63 5.24 10.30 10.52
CA PHE A 63 5.92 10.35 11.81
C PHE A 63 7.43 10.59 11.63
N ASN A 64 7.97 11.61 12.29
CA ASN A 64 9.37 12.00 12.18
C ASN A 64 10.15 11.67 13.45
N LYS A 65 10.83 10.51 13.45
CA LYS A 65 11.72 10.06 14.53
C LYS A 65 12.81 11.07 14.90
N LYS A 66 13.38 11.80 13.92
CA LYS A 66 14.49 12.74 14.16
C LYS A 66 14.06 13.98 14.93
N ARG A 67 12.77 14.34 14.86
CA ARG A 67 12.17 15.47 15.59
C ARG A 67 11.43 15.03 16.86
N SER A 68 11.31 13.72 17.06
CA SER A 68 10.55 13.16 18.17
C SER A 68 11.24 13.44 19.50
N LYS A 69 10.46 13.87 20.49
CA LYS A 69 10.93 13.99 21.88
C LYS A 69 10.78 12.69 22.67
N ILE A 70 10.26 11.65 22.03
CA ILE A 70 10.03 10.32 22.60
C ILE A 70 11.35 9.57 22.69
N PRO A 71 11.59 8.76 23.74
CA PRO A 71 12.78 7.93 23.83
C PRO A 71 12.99 7.08 22.57
N ALA A 72 14.25 6.91 22.15
CA ALA A 72 14.58 6.29 20.86
C ALA A 72 13.97 4.89 20.65
N LYS A 73 13.87 4.09 21.72
CA LYS A 73 13.26 2.74 21.69
C LYS A 73 11.76 2.81 21.38
N GLU A 74 11.05 3.72 22.04
CA GLU A 74 9.61 3.96 21.84
C GLU A 74 9.34 4.61 20.48
N SER A 75 10.17 5.57 20.05
CA SER A 75 10.06 6.20 18.74
C SER A 75 10.30 5.20 17.59
N LYS A 76 11.28 4.30 17.72
CA LYS A 76 11.50 3.20 16.76
C LYS A 76 10.30 2.25 16.71
N TYR A 77 9.68 1.99 17.85
CA TYR A 77 8.51 1.14 17.92
C TYR A 77 7.28 1.81 17.30
N LEU A 78 7.06 3.11 17.55
CA LEU A 78 5.97 3.89 16.92
C LEU A 78 6.11 3.99 15.41
N ASP A 79 7.33 4.09 14.90
CA ASP A 79 7.59 4.05 13.45
C ASP A 79 7.13 2.72 12.83
N HIS A 80 7.35 1.59 13.52
CA HIS A 80 6.82 0.30 13.10
C HIS A 80 5.28 0.22 13.24
N PHE A 81 4.75 0.72 14.36
CA PHE A 81 3.31 0.79 14.62
C PHE A 81 2.56 1.53 13.50
N PHE A 82 3.05 2.72 13.10
CA PHE A 82 2.44 3.49 12.02
C PHE A 82 2.67 2.88 10.65
N PHE A 83 3.80 2.20 10.43
CA PHE A 83 4.00 1.40 9.22
C PHE A 83 2.92 0.31 9.08
N VAL A 84 2.59 -0.42 10.15
CA VAL A 84 1.53 -1.43 10.09
C VAL A 84 0.16 -0.78 9.83
N SER A 85 -0.13 0.36 10.45
CA SER A 85 -1.35 1.13 10.18
C SER A 85 -1.48 1.54 8.71
N ASP A 86 -0.39 2.03 8.11
CA ASP A 86 -0.34 2.43 6.69
C ASP A 86 -0.55 1.24 5.74
N MET A 87 0.05 0.10 6.05
CA MET A 87 -0.13 -1.12 5.25
C MET A 87 -1.56 -1.66 5.35
N ALA A 88 -2.15 -1.64 6.55
CA ALA A 88 -3.55 -2.02 6.77
C ALA A 88 -4.52 -1.08 6.03
N LEU A 89 -4.28 0.24 6.06
CA LEU A 89 -5.03 1.23 5.28
C LEU A 89 -5.00 0.87 3.80
N ARG A 90 -3.81 0.63 3.25
CA ARG A 90 -3.63 0.29 1.83
C ARG A 90 -4.42 -0.97 1.48
N ALA A 91 -4.29 -2.03 2.26
CA ALA A 91 -5.00 -3.28 2.05
C ALA A 91 -6.53 -3.05 2.07
N ARG A 92 -7.03 -2.32 3.06
CA ARG A 92 -8.46 -1.96 3.18
C ARG A 92 -8.97 -1.21 1.94
N VAL A 93 -8.23 -0.22 1.44
CA VAL A 93 -8.63 0.53 0.24
C VAL A 93 -8.68 -0.39 -0.99
N MET A 94 -7.68 -1.27 -1.15
CA MET A 94 -7.68 -2.24 -2.25
C MET A 94 -8.84 -3.25 -2.14
N THR A 95 -9.19 -3.68 -0.94
CA THR A 95 -10.34 -4.58 -0.71
C THR A 95 -11.68 -3.88 -0.93
N LEU A 96 -11.80 -2.61 -0.58
CA LEU A 96 -12.98 -1.80 -0.97
C LEU A 96 -13.11 -1.68 -2.48
N ASN A 97 -11.99 -1.47 -3.20
CA ASN A 97 -12.00 -1.50 -4.66
C ASN A 97 -12.46 -2.85 -5.22
N TYR A 98 -12.10 -3.96 -4.58
CA TYR A 98 -12.57 -5.30 -4.96
C TYR A 98 -14.10 -5.43 -4.82
N PHE A 99 -14.69 -5.00 -3.71
CA PHE A 99 -16.14 -5.04 -3.54
C PHE A 99 -16.91 -4.11 -4.48
N TRP A 100 -16.28 -3.03 -4.94
CA TRP A 100 -16.88 -2.07 -5.85
C TRP A 100 -16.50 -2.26 -7.32
N ASP A 101 -15.88 -3.38 -7.68
CA ASP A 101 -15.43 -3.71 -9.04
C ASP A 101 -14.56 -2.59 -9.67
N ARG A 102 -13.61 -2.08 -8.89
CA ARG A 102 -12.65 -1.04 -9.29
C ARG A 102 -11.27 -1.64 -9.52
N LYS A 103 -10.47 -0.97 -10.36
CA LYS A 103 -9.05 -1.33 -10.59
C LYS A 103 -8.22 -1.18 -9.30
N ARG A 104 -7.03 -1.78 -9.27
CA ARG A 104 -6.11 -1.79 -8.11
C ARG A 104 -6.84 -2.33 -6.87
N SER A 105 -7.43 -3.50 -7.06
CA SER A 105 -8.22 -4.24 -6.08
C SER A 105 -7.42 -5.41 -5.51
N MET A 106 -7.85 -5.91 -4.35
CA MET A 106 -7.29 -7.06 -3.67
C MET A 106 -8.42 -7.98 -3.22
N SER A 107 -8.34 -9.27 -3.53
CA SER A 107 -9.33 -10.26 -3.09
C SER A 107 -9.34 -10.40 -1.56
N ILE A 108 -10.34 -11.09 -1.03
CA ILE A 108 -10.46 -11.30 0.42
C ILE A 108 -9.39 -12.26 0.94
N GLU A 109 -9.03 -13.25 0.14
CA GLU A 109 -7.94 -14.18 0.44
C GLU A 109 -6.59 -13.44 0.48
N GLU A 110 -6.33 -12.58 -0.51
CA GLU A 110 -5.12 -11.75 -0.56
C GLU A 110 -5.07 -10.78 0.63
N TYR A 111 -6.18 -10.12 0.94
CA TYR A 111 -6.30 -9.22 2.09
C TYR A 111 -6.01 -9.94 3.41
N ASN A 112 -6.64 -11.10 3.63
CA ASN A 112 -6.43 -11.88 4.85
C ASN A 112 -4.95 -12.27 5.00
N ALA A 113 -4.34 -12.81 3.94
CA ALA A 113 -2.93 -13.21 3.97
C ALA A 113 -1.99 -12.02 4.23
N GLU A 114 -2.27 -10.85 3.63
CA GLU A 114 -1.42 -9.68 3.80
C GLU A 114 -1.54 -9.07 5.21
N ILE A 115 -2.77 -8.98 5.75
CA ILE A 115 -3.00 -8.53 7.12
C ILE A 115 -2.35 -9.46 8.13
N ASP A 116 -2.52 -10.78 8.00
CA ASP A 116 -1.92 -11.75 8.91
C ASP A 116 -0.39 -11.62 8.91
N ASN A 117 0.23 -11.43 7.74
CA ASN A 117 1.66 -11.16 7.62
C ASN A 117 2.09 -9.88 8.36
N PHE A 118 1.40 -8.75 8.19
CA PHE A 118 1.77 -7.52 8.92
C PHE A 118 1.51 -7.64 10.42
N LEU A 119 0.42 -8.25 10.85
CA LEU A 119 0.14 -8.39 12.29
C LEU A 119 1.16 -9.29 12.97
N SER A 120 1.66 -10.33 12.30
CA SER A 120 2.75 -11.17 12.81
C SER A 120 4.06 -10.40 13.06
N SER A 121 4.25 -9.24 12.43
CA SER A 121 5.47 -8.45 12.63
C SER A 121 5.59 -7.87 14.05
N PHE A 122 4.47 -7.72 14.77
CA PHE A 122 4.45 -7.35 16.19
C PHE A 122 5.02 -8.46 17.10
N GLU A 123 4.96 -9.73 16.70
CA GLU A 123 5.47 -10.87 17.51
C GLU A 123 6.99 -10.76 17.78
N PHE A 124 7.71 -10.05 16.92
CA PHE A 124 9.17 -9.89 17.01
C PHE A 124 9.60 -8.63 17.78
N ALA A 125 8.65 -7.77 18.18
CA ALA A 125 8.94 -6.50 18.82
C ALA A 125 8.12 -6.33 20.10
N LYS A 126 8.69 -6.70 21.26
CA LYS A 126 8.05 -6.42 22.55
C LYS A 126 7.84 -4.91 22.74
N ALA A 127 6.59 -4.51 22.98
CA ALA A 127 6.22 -3.14 23.32
C ALA A 127 7.11 -2.58 24.46
N PRO A 128 7.72 -1.40 24.29
CA PRO A 128 8.62 -0.83 25.29
C PRO A 128 7.94 -0.38 26.59
N THR A 129 6.65 -0.08 26.54
CA THR A 129 5.84 0.41 27.67
C THR A 129 4.45 -0.22 27.67
N GLU A 130 3.79 -0.27 28.82
CA GLU A 130 2.41 -0.78 28.93
C GLU A 130 1.42 0.03 28.08
N ALA A 131 1.60 1.35 27.99
CA ALA A 131 0.77 2.20 27.14
C ALA A 131 0.90 1.82 25.65
N LEU A 132 2.12 1.53 25.18
CA LEU A 132 2.35 1.05 23.81
C LEU A 132 1.80 -0.37 23.61
N ALA A 133 1.92 -1.25 24.61
CA ALA A 133 1.36 -2.60 24.55
C ALA A 133 -0.16 -2.57 24.40
N GLU A 134 -0.84 -1.71 25.16
CA GLU A 134 -2.29 -1.55 25.08
C GLU A 134 -2.72 -0.89 23.76
N ALA A 135 -1.97 0.12 23.29
CA ALA A 135 -2.20 0.72 21.98
C ALA A 135 -2.02 -0.30 20.83
N GLU A 136 -1.00 -1.18 20.90
CA GLU A 136 -0.78 -2.28 19.95
C GLU A 136 -1.95 -3.25 19.97
N ARG A 137 -2.35 -3.73 21.15
CA ARG A 137 -3.49 -4.66 21.30
C ARG A 137 -4.74 -4.11 20.65
N LEU A 138 -5.08 -2.85 20.94
CA LEU A 138 -6.26 -2.19 20.37
C LEU A 138 -6.16 -1.96 18.86
N LEU A 139 -4.98 -1.61 18.34
CA LEU A 139 -4.75 -1.50 16.90
C LEU A 139 -4.95 -2.86 16.21
N ILE A 140 -4.32 -3.92 16.72
CA ILE A 140 -4.45 -5.29 16.21
C ILE A 140 -5.92 -5.72 16.21
N GLU A 141 -6.63 -5.53 17.32
CA GLU A 141 -8.06 -5.85 17.42
C GLU A 141 -8.90 -5.05 16.42
N SER A 142 -8.59 -3.75 16.25
CA SER A 142 -9.32 -2.91 15.30
C SER A 142 -9.16 -3.43 13.86
N ILE A 143 -7.95 -3.84 13.45
CA ILE A 143 -7.67 -4.41 12.13
C ILE A 143 -8.34 -5.77 11.96
N LYS A 144 -8.29 -6.64 12.98
CA LYS A 144 -9.00 -7.93 12.96
C LYS A 144 -10.51 -7.76 12.83
N GLU A 145 -11.11 -6.75 13.44
CA GLU A 145 -12.53 -6.47 13.25
C GLU A 145 -12.86 -5.99 11.82
N GLN A 146 -11.96 -5.25 11.18
CA GLN A 146 -12.09 -4.91 9.75
C GLN A 146 -12.00 -6.18 8.88
N GLN A 147 -11.08 -7.10 9.22
CA GLN A 147 -10.96 -8.40 8.57
C GLN A 147 -12.24 -9.23 8.72
N GLU A 148 -12.79 -9.33 9.92
CA GLU A 148 -14.07 -10.01 10.16
C GLU A 148 -15.22 -9.38 9.36
N PHE A 149 -15.27 -8.04 9.27
CA PHE A 149 -16.26 -7.34 8.46
C PHE A 149 -16.15 -7.71 6.98
N PHE A 150 -14.96 -7.62 6.38
CA PHE A 150 -14.77 -7.94 4.98
C PHE A 150 -15.07 -9.42 4.67
N ASN A 151 -14.66 -10.35 5.54
CA ASN A 151 -15.03 -11.76 5.40
C ASN A 151 -16.55 -11.99 5.51
N ALA A 152 -17.25 -11.23 6.37
CA ALA A 152 -18.70 -11.30 6.45
C ALA A 152 -19.37 -10.72 5.19
N TRP A 153 -18.80 -9.68 4.59
CA TRP A 153 -19.29 -9.12 3.34
C TRP A 153 -19.10 -10.07 2.17
N GLU A 154 -17.95 -10.72 2.07
CA GLU A 154 -17.68 -11.75 1.06
C GLU A 154 -18.68 -12.91 1.14
N LYS A 155 -18.89 -13.45 2.35
CA LYS A 155 -19.86 -14.52 2.61
C LYS A 155 -21.31 -14.13 2.29
N ALA A 156 -21.61 -12.84 2.22
CA ALA A 156 -22.94 -12.34 1.90
C ALA A 156 -23.22 -12.28 0.39
N ARG A 157 -22.25 -12.57 -0.50
CA ARG A 157 -22.46 -12.54 -1.97
C ARG A 157 -23.71 -13.31 -2.38
N GLY A 158 -24.49 -12.71 -3.28
CA GLY A 158 -25.76 -13.27 -3.76
C GLY A 158 -26.93 -13.12 -2.79
N THR A 159 -26.77 -12.38 -1.68
CA THR A 159 -27.84 -12.07 -0.72
C THR A 159 -28.06 -10.56 -0.59
N ASP A 160 -29.22 -10.14 -0.10
CA ASP A 160 -29.52 -8.72 0.17
C ASP A 160 -28.53 -8.06 1.15
N LYS A 161 -27.88 -8.86 2.01
CA LYS A 161 -26.87 -8.37 2.95
C LYS A 161 -25.63 -7.81 2.25
N PHE A 162 -25.29 -8.33 1.07
CA PHE A 162 -24.14 -7.84 0.29
C PHE A 162 -24.29 -6.36 -0.06
N GLU A 163 -25.46 -6.00 -0.58
CA GLU A 163 -25.77 -4.60 -0.94
C GLU A 163 -26.00 -3.72 0.29
N LEU A 164 -26.59 -4.28 1.35
CA LEU A 164 -26.79 -3.57 2.60
C LEU A 164 -25.45 -3.14 3.21
N TYR A 165 -24.44 -4.02 3.23
CA TYR A 165 -23.12 -3.70 3.75
C TYR A 165 -22.43 -2.63 2.90
N SER A 166 -22.53 -2.70 1.57
CA SER A 166 -22.01 -1.68 0.65
C SER A 166 -22.59 -0.28 0.90
N LYS A 167 -23.88 -0.19 1.21
CA LYS A 167 -24.57 1.09 1.44
C LYS A 167 -24.42 1.60 2.87
N ASN A 168 -24.04 0.75 3.81
CA ASN A 168 -24.14 1.05 5.24
C ASN A 168 -22.95 0.55 6.08
N LEU A 169 -21.74 0.63 5.52
CA LEU A 169 -20.50 0.19 6.17
C LEU A 169 -20.36 0.74 7.60
N ALA A 170 -20.52 2.06 7.76
CA ALA A 170 -20.34 2.75 9.02
C ALA A 170 -21.26 2.26 10.15
N ASN A 171 -22.38 1.61 9.81
CA ASN A 171 -23.31 1.06 10.79
C ASN A 171 -23.06 -0.42 11.11
N HIS A 172 -22.15 -1.09 10.41
CA HIS A 172 -21.80 -2.46 10.72
C HIS A 172 -21.18 -2.55 12.13
N PRO A 173 -21.60 -3.49 13.01
CA PRO A 173 -21.12 -3.55 14.39
C PRO A 173 -19.60 -3.62 14.52
N LYS A 174 -18.93 -4.38 13.63
CA LYS A 174 -17.47 -4.49 13.62
C LYS A 174 -16.76 -3.22 13.16
N VAL A 175 -17.37 -2.45 12.26
CA VAL A 175 -16.83 -1.16 11.82
C VAL A 175 -16.89 -0.15 12.97
N LYS A 176 -18.04 -0.06 13.66
CA LYS A 176 -18.20 0.81 14.84
C LYS A 176 -17.25 0.45 15.99
N SER A 177 -17.09 -0.85 16.23
CA SER A 177 -16.16 -1.37 17.25
C SER A 177 -14.71 -1.02 16.90
N SER A 178 -14.32 -1.17 15.62
CA SER A 178 -12.98 -0.82 15.11
C SER A 178 -12.71 0.68 15.28
N HIS A 179 -13.63 1.54 14.86
CA HIS A 179 -13.59 3.00 15.08
C HIS A 179 -13.35 3.35 16.56
N GLY A 180 -14.15 2.78 17.47
CA GLY A 180 -14.03 3.03 18.90
C GLY A 180 -12.68 2.62 19.48
N LYS A 181 -12.03 1.58 18.93
CA LYS A 181 -10.68 1.18 19.34
C LYS A 181 -9.62 2.11 18.78
N LEU A 182 -9.70 2.52 17.51
CA LEU A 182 -8.77 3.48 16.90
C LEU A 182 -8.78 4.82 17.64
N LEU A 183 -9.96 5.30 18.06
CA LEU A 183 -10.05 6.48 18.93
C LEU A 183 -9.35 6.27 20.28
N GLN A 184 -9.51 5.12 20.92
CA GLN A 184 -8.82 4.82 22.18
C GLN A 184 -7.31 4.78 22.01
N VAL A 185 -6.81 4.17 20.92
CA VAL A 185 -5.39 4.19 20.56
C VAL A 185 -4.87 5.63 20.48
N TYR A 186 -5.59 6.51 19.78
CA TYR A 186 -5.19 7.92 19.66
C TYR A 186 -5.07 8.59 21.04
N TYR A 187 -6.05 8.39 21.91
CA TYR A 187 -6.03 8.98 23.25
C TYR A 187 -4.92 8.40 24.14
N ILE A 188 -4.63 7.10 24.05
CA ILE A 188 -3.51 6.48 24.77
C ILE A 188 -2.19 7.09 24.32
N LEU A 189 -1.94 7.17 23.00
CA LEU A 189 -0.70 7.75 22.47
C LEU A 189 -0.56 9.23 22.86
N LYS A 190 -1.64 10.00 22.76
CA LYS A 190 -1.65 11.41 23.15
C LYS A 190 -1.37 11.61 24.64
N ALA A 191 -1.91 10.75 25.50
CA ALA A 191 -1.69 10.79 26.95
C ALA A 191 -0.27 10.33 27.32
N ALA A 192 0.28 9.35 26.63
CA ALA A 192 1.64 8.85 26.84
C ALA A 192 2.71 9.87 26.42
N TYR A 193 2.44 10.67 25.38
CA TYR A 193 3.41 11.60 24.79
C TYR A 193 2.92 13.06 24.74
N PRO A 194 2.55 13.67 25.88
CA PRO A 194 1.90 14.99 25.89
C PRO A 194 2.83 16.14 25.49
N ARG A 195 4.15 15.91 25.48
CA ARG A 195 5.17 16.92 25.16
C ARG A 195 5.69 16.84 23.73
N GLU A 196 5.19 15.90 22.94
CA GLU A 196 5.65 15.65 21.57
C GLU A 196 5.42 16.86 20.64
N ASP A 197 6.18 16.94 19.55
CA ASP A 197 6.02 17.96 18.51
C ASP A 197 4.65 17.87 17.82
N LYS A 198 4.12 19.04 17.41
CA LYS A 198 2.81 19.15 16.77
C LYS A 198 2.67 18.29 15.52
N GLN A 199 3.72 18.17 14.70
CA GLN A 199 3.69 17.31 13.50
C GLN A 199 3.52 15.84 13.89
N ASN A 200 4.26 15.35 14.88
CA ASN A 200 4.17 13.95 15.30
C ASN A 200 2.83 13.65 15.97
N LEU A 201 2.28 14.60 16.75
CA LEU A 201 0.92 14.48 17.28
C LEU A 201 -0.13 14.44 16.16
N GLN A 202 0.07 15.18 15.07
CA GLN A 202 -0.78 15.11 13.88
C GLN A 202 -0.62 13.75 13.18
N ALA A 203 0.61 13.23 13.06
CA ALA A 203 0.86 11.89 12.51
C ALA A 203 0.07 10.82 13.29
N PHE A 204 0.04 10.89 14.63
CA PHE A 204 -0.72 9.94 15.44
C PHE A 204 -2.20 9.93 15.07
N TYR A 205 -2.77 11.12 14.84
CA TYR A 205 -4.15 11.25 14.41
C TYR A 205 -4.35 10.75 12.97
N ASP A 206 -3.52 11.21 12.03
CA ASP A 206 -3.68 10.94 10.59
C ASP A 206 -3.58 9.45 10.28
N HIS A 207 -2.61 8.74 10.84
CA HIS A 207 -2.45 7.29 10.60
C HIS A 207 -3.67 6.49 11.09
N LEU A 208 -4.23 6.84 12.25
CA LEU A 208 -5.37 6.14 12.85
C LEU A 208 -6.69 6.51 12.17
N CYS A 209 -6.89 7.80 11.89
CA CYS A 209 -8.07 8.31 11.22
C CYS A 209 -8.14 7.82 9.77
N ALA A 210 -7.01 7.74 9.07
CA ALA A 210 -6.97 7.16 7.74
C ALA A 210 -7.37 5.68 7.72
N LEU A 211 -7.00 4.91 8.75
CA LEU A 211 -7.39 3.50 8.91
C LEU A 211 -8.88 3.31 9.28
N ASP A 212 -9.57 4.39 9.65
CA ASP A 212 -10.97 4.38 10.05
C ASP A 212 -11.94 4.43 8.86
N PHE A 213 -13.07 3.73 8.97
CA PHE A 213 -14.14 3.75 7.97
C PHE A 213 -15.10 4.93 8.15
N ILE A 214 -15.02 5.63 9.29
CA ILE A 214 -15.92 6.71 9.74
C ILE A 214 -15.15 8.02 9.80
#